data_AF-A0A1Y2GL32-F1
#
_entry.id   AF-A0A1Y2GL32-F1
#
_cell.length_a   1.000
_cell.length_b   1.000
_cell.length_c   1.000
_cell.angle_alpha   90.00
_cell.angle_beta   90.00
_cell.angle_gamma   90.00
#
_symmetry.space_group_name_H-M   'P 1'
#
loop_
_entity.id
_entity.type
_entity.pdbx_description
1 polymer ?
#
loop_
_entity_poly.entity_id
_entity_poly.type
_entity_poly.pdbx_seq_one_letter_code
_entity_poly.pdbx_strand_id
1 'polypeptide(L)'
;MWLSAVSGNRITWCVTGPLLTCNKSEQNFMVSQYGPEEVDKACQLIEDLETPFGGKLGDLIAETPRENITKILVEEKHYKTWYHGRTVLIGEACHKFVSFAGQGAEQAILDAVCLANLFSKIQSPYPLEAIVEAFEAYQETRLPLIKICMQSAGQTAKALNDQGLASDMKRRILFNLPLWMRVMSVDKTQVRPQLEFLPFVPDRGSRSIRTASLKSV
;
A
#
# COMPACT_ATOMS: atom_id res chain seq x y z
N MET A 1 13.87 8.53 2.46
CA MET A 1 14.05 8.64 1.00
C MET A 1 14.19 7.25 0.39
N TRP A 2 13.66 7.06 -0.81
CA TRP A 2 13.62 5.82 -1.57
C TRP A 2 14.09 6.10 -2.99
N LEU A 3 14.88 5.18 -3.55
CA LEU A 3 15.22 5.16 -4.96
C LEU A 3 14.94 3.76 -5.51
N SER A 4 14.39 3.66 -6.70
CA SER A 4 14.11 2.40 -7.37
C SER A 4 14.47 2.48 -8.85
N ALA A 5 15.06 1.42 -9.39
CA ALA A 5 15.34 1.31 -10.81
C ALA A 5 14.06 0.94 -11.57
N VAL A 6 13.86 1.57 -12.72
CA VAL A 6 12.78 1.28 -13.67
C VAL A 6 13.36 0.99 -15.04
N SER A 7 12.56 0.37 -15.90
CA SER A 7 12.97 0.01 -17.25
C SER A 7 13.45 1.22 -18.07
N GLY A 8 14.41 0.95 -18.95
CA GLY A 8 14.98 1.96 -19.85
C GLY A 8 16.05 2.83 -19.21
N ASN A 9 16.86 2.28 -18.28
CA ASN A 9 17.93 3.02 -17.59
C ASN A 9 17.42 4.26 -16.84
N ARG A 10 16.28 4.13 -16.17
CA ARG A 10 15.65 5.21 -15.41
C ARG A 10 15.60 4.86 -13.93
N ILE A 11 15.47 5.89 -13.12
CA ILE A 11 15.23 5.76 -11.68
C ILE A 11 13.98 6.54 -11.29
N THR A 12 13.29 6.05 -10.27
CA THR A 12 12.28 6.81 -9.53
C THR A 12 12.79 7.08 -8.14
N TRP A 13 12.39 8.22 -7.58
CA TRP A 13 12.72 8.60 -6.21
C TRP A 13 11.47 9.04 -5.45
N CYS A 14 11.50 8.89 -4.14
CA CYS A 14 10.42 9.32 -3.26
C CYS A 14 10.99 9.74 -1.90
N VAL A 15 10.53 10.87 -1.38
CA VAL A 15 10.85 11.31 -0.02
C VAL A 15 9.59 11.32 0.82
N THR A 16 9.71 10.75 2.00
CA THR A 16 8.68 10.73 3.03
C THR A 16 9.31 11.24 4.31
N GLY A 17 8.55 11.96 5.13
CA GLY A 17 9.03 12.38 6.44
C GLY A 17 8.21 13.52 7.03
N PRO A 18 8.42 13.82 8.32
CA PRO A 18 7.71 14.90 9.02
C PRO A 18 7.92 16.27 8.38
N LEU A 19 9.08 16.50 7.75
CA LEU A 19 9.40 17.74 7.04
C LEU A 19 8.44 18.06 5.89
N LEU A 20 7.78 17.02 5.35
CA LEU A 20 6.82 17.14 4.26
C LEU A 20 5.36 17.15 4.76
N THR A 21 5.14 17.08 6.08
CA THR A 21 3.80 17.14 6.67
C THR A 21 3.37 18.58 6.92
N CYS A 22 2.16 18.95 6.52
CA CYS A 22 1.63 20.29 6.74
C CYS A 22 1.28 20.53 8.21
N ASN A 23 1.34 21.79 8.66
CA ASN A 23 0.87 22.19 9.98
C ASN A 23 -0.62 21.89 10.14
N LYS A 24 -1.01 21.30 11.28
CA LYS A 24 -2.40 20.90 11.58
C LYS A 24 -3.44 22.02 11.49
N SER A 25 -3.02 23.29 11.47
CA SER A 25 -3.90 24.46 11.34
C SER A 25 -4.53 24.63 9.95
N GLU A 26 -4.02 23.94 8.92
CA GLU A 26 -4.45 24.09 7.52
C GLU A 26 -5.26 22.88 7.02
N GLN A 27 -6.00 22.21 7.90
CA GLN A 27 -6.92 21.10 7.57
C GLN A 27 -8.19 21.56 6.80
N ASN A 28 -8.12 22.67 6.07
CA ASN A 28 -9.16 23.00 5.11
C ASN A 28 -8.98 22.09 3.89
N PHE A 29 -9.88 21.11 3.77
CA PHE A 29 -10.02 20.13 2.68
C PHE A 29 -10.01 20.73 1.26
N MET A 30 -10.07 22.06 1.15
CA MET A 30 -10.18 22.84 -0.09
C MET A 30 -8.90 23.61 -0.48
N VAL A 31 -7.85 23.62 0.35
CA VAL A 31 -6.55 24.17 -0.09
C VAL A 31 -5.97 23.18 -1.09
N SER A 32 -5.61 23.63 -2.29
CA SER A 32 -4.97 22.78 -3.30
C SER A 32 -3.58 22.37 -2.81
N GLN A 33 -3.52 21.37 -1.92
CA GLN A 33 -2.30 20.74 -1.38
C GLN A 33 -1.46 20.05 -2.48
N TYR A 34 -1.93 20.13 -3.72
CA TYR A 34 -1.38 19.56 -4.94
C TYR A 34 -0.93 20.64 -5.94
N GLY A 35 -0.98 21.92 -5.55
CA GLY A 35 -0.58 23.03 -6.41
C GLY A 35 0.93 23.01 -6.74
N PRO A 36 1.35 23.54 -7.90
CA PRO A 36 2.76 23.58 -8.28
C PRO A 36 3.66 24.22 -7.20
N GLU A 37 3.21 25.30 -6.57
CA GLU A 37 3.97 26.00 -5.53
C GLU A 37 4.28 25.12 -4.29
N GLU A 38 3.36 24.23 -3.90
CA GLU A 38 3.54 23.36 -2.74
C GLU A 38 4.55 22.24 -2.99
N VAL A 39 4.65 21.80 -4.25
CA VAL A 39 5.67 20.85 -4.68
C VAL A 39 7.03 21.54 -4.72
N ASP A 40 7.12 22.78 -5.19
CA ASP A 40 8.38 23.52 -5.27
C ASP A 40 8.95 23.80 -3.87
N LYS A 41 8.10 24.24 -2.93
CA LYS A 41 8.48 24.37 -1.50
C LYS A 41 8.95 23.04 -0.92
N ALA A 42 8.25 21.95 -1.23
CA ALA A 42 8.65 20.62 -0.77
C ALA A 42 10.02 20.21 -1.35
N CYS A 43 10.30 20.54 -2.61
CA CYS A 43 11.59 20.27 -3.25
C CYS A 43 12.73 21.05 -2.59
N GLN A 44 12.51 22.34 -2.28
CA GLN A 44 13.49 23.16 -1.56
C GLN A 44 13.82 22.60 -0.18
N LEU A 45 12.84 22.05 0.54
CA LEU A 45 13.05 21.47 1.87
C LEU A 45 13.91 20.19 1.85
N ILE A 46 14.01 19.51 0.71
CA ILE A 46 14.66 18.19 0.61
C ILE A 46 15.89 18.21 -0.32
N GLU A 47 16.19 19.33 -0.98
CA GLU A 47 17.26 19.42 -1.98
C GLU A 47 18.64 19.07 -1.42
N ASP A 48 18.88 19.39 -0.14
CA ASP A 48 20.14 19.14 0.54
C ASP A 48 20.30 17.71 1.06
N LEU A 49 19.30 16.83 0.91
CA LEU A 49 19.42 15.45 1.35
C LEU A 49 20.47 14.70 0.51
N GLU A 50 21.42 14.06 1.19
CA GLU A 50 22.43 13.22 0.53
C GLU A 50 21.80 11.96 -0.05
N THR A 51 22.22 11.59 -1.27
CA THR A 51 21.77 10.33 -1.89
C THR A 51 22.68 9.15 -1.51
N PRO A 52 22.14 7.91 -1.45
CA PRO A 52 22.94 6.71 -1.17
C PRO A 52 24.05 6.43 -2.18
N PHE A 53 24.01 7.05 -3.35
CA PHE A 53 24.97 6.84 -4.44
C PHE A 53 25.96 8.01 -4.58
N GLY A 54 25.93 8.97 -3.66
CA GLY A 54 26.69 10.22 -3.73
C GLY A 54 25.90 11.37 -4.38
N GLY A 55 26.29 12.61 -4.09
CA GLY A 55 25.57 13.80 -4.53
C GLY A 55 24.35 14.12 -3.67
N LYS A 56 23.56 15.11 -4.12
CA LYS A 56 22.38 15.62 -3.41
C LYS A 56 21.09 15.26 -4.13
N LEU A 57 19.99 15.23 -3.39
CA LEU A 57 18.67 15.03 -3.97
C LEU A 57 18.28 16.17 -4.92
N GLY A 58 18.80 17.39 -4.69
CA GLY A 58 18.68 18.52 -5.61
C GLY A 58 19.13 18.21 -7.04
N ASP A 59 20.17 17.38 -7.20
CA ASP A 59 20.65 16.95 -8.52
C ASP A 59 19.58 16.11 -9.24
N LEU A 60 18.92 15.20 -8.51
CA LEU A 60 17.83 14.38 -9.05
C LEU A 60 16.57 15.21 -9.34
N ILE A 61 16.27 16.19 -8.49
CA ILE A 61 15.14 17.11 -8.69
C ILE A 61 15.34 17.90 -9.98
N ALA A 62 16.55 18.44 -10.21
CA ALA A 62 16.87 19.21 -11.41
C ALA A 62 16.74 18.39 -12.70
N GLU A 63 17.08 17.11 -12.67
CA GLU A 63 16.98 16.19 -13.82
C GLU A 63 15.58 15.56 -13.97
N THR A 64 14.67 15.75 -13.01
CA THR A 64 13.31 15.21 -13.09
C THR A 64 12.38 16.22 -13.76
N PRO A 65 11.70 15.89 -14.88
CA PRO A 65 10.71 16.77 -15.47
C PRO A 65 9.66 17.18 -14.44
N ARG A 66 9.36 18.46 -14.38
CA ARG A 66 8.58 19.04 -13.28
C ARG A 66 7.19 18.42 -13.15
N GLU A 67 6.58 18.05 -14.27
CA GLU A 67 5.31 17.35 -14.38
C GLU A 67 5.31 15.94 -13.76
N ASN A 68 6.50 15.34 -13.57
CA ASN A 68 6.67 14.03 -12.95
C ASN A 68 6.92 14.10 -11.44
N ILE A 69 6.97 15.31 -10.86
CA ILE A 69 7.15 15.50 -9.42
C ILE A 69 5.79 15.81 -8.79
N THR A 70 5.32 14.93 -7.91
CA THR A 70 4.05 15.09 -7.20
C THR A 70 4.25 15.00 -5.70
N LYS A 71 3.66 15.95 -4.97
CA LYS A 71 3.51 15.89 -3.52
C LYS A 71 2.16 15.26 -3.20
N ILE A 72 2.17 14.18 -2.43
CA ILE A 72 0.95 13.50 -1.99
C ILE A 72 0.89 13.50 -0.46
N LEU A 73 -0.26 13.90 0.08
CA LEU A 73 -0.58 13.62 1.47
C LEU A 73 -1.19 12.22 1.54
N VAL A 74 -0.45 11.31 2.16
CA VAL A 74 -0.92 9.94 2.30
C VAL A 74 -1.62 9.77 3.63
N GLU A 75 -2.92 9.52 3.58
CA GLU A 75 -3.75 9.20 4.73
C GLU A 75 -4.03 7.71 4.77
N GLU A 76 -3.96 7.13 5.96
CA GLU A 76 -4.34 5.76 6.22
C GLU A 76 -5.77 5.71 6.76
N LYS A 77 -6.67 5.01 6.08
CA LYS A 77 -8.09 4.95 6.50
C LYS A 77 -8.76 3.69 6.00
N HIS A 78 -9.57 3.07 6.85
CA HIS A 78 -10.53 2.05 6.43
C HIS A 78 -11.93 2.43 6.90
N TYR A 79 -12.95 2.08 6.12
CA TYR A 79 -14.34 2.35 6.46
C TYR A 79 -14.97 1.18 7.20
N LYS A 80 -15.98 1.46 8.04
CA LYS A 80 -16.73 0.44 8.79
C LYS A 80 -17.65 -0.40 7.89
N THR A 81 -18.15 0.20 6.81
CA THR A 81 -19.11 -0.40 5.88
C THR A 81 -18.58 -0.23 4.46
N TRP A 82 -18.53 -1.32 3.69
CA TRP A 82 -17.96 -1.33 2.34
C TRP A 82 -19.01 -1.50 1.25
N TYR A 83 -20.28 -1.68 1.59
CA TYR A 83 -21.32 -1.95 0.62
C TYR A 83 -22.66 -1.33 1.02
N HIS A 84 -23.52 -1.13 0.02
CA HIS A 84 -24.91 -0.72 0.19
C HIS A 84 -25.74 -1.15 -1.02
N GLY A 85 -26.83 -1.89 -0.79
CA GLY A 85 -27.66 -2.43 -1.86
C GLY A 85 -26.84 -3.28 -2.83
N ARG A 86 -26.78 -2.87 -4.10
CA ARG A 86 -26.00 -3.55 -5.16
C ARG A 86 -24.62 -2.92 -5.40
N THR A 87 -24.17 -2.04 -4.52
CA THR A 87 -22.88 -1.33 -4.64
C THR A 87 -21.91 -1.83 -3.59
N VAL A 88 -20.67 -2.11 -4.00
CA VAL A 88 -19.55 -2.48 -3.12
C VAL A 88 -18.33 -1.62 -3.46
N LEU A 89 -17.57 -1.26 -2.44
CA LEU A 89 -16.31 -0.54 -2.49
C LEU A 89 -15.16 -1.55 -2.37
N ILE A 90 -14.14 -1.41 -3.22
CA ILE A 90 -12.92 -2.23 -3.20
C ILE A 90 -11.67 -1.36 -3.25
N GLY A 91 -10.52 -1.91 -2.83
CA GLY A 91 -9.25 -1.20 -2.89
C GLY A 91 -9.24 0.09 -2.06
N GLU A 92 -8.55 1.11 -2.56
CA GLU A 92 -8.40 2.38 -1.83
C GLU A 92 -9.72 3.15 -1.61
N ALA A 93 -10.81 2.75 -2.29
CA ALA A 93 -12.14 3.30 -2.03
C ALA A 93 -12.71 2.88 -0.66
N CYS A 94 -12.32 1.72 -0.12
CA CYS A 94 -12.77 1.24 1.21
C CYS A 94 -11.62 1.07 2.22
N HIS A 95 -10.38 0.92 1.77
CA HIS A 95 -9.18 0.85 2.62
C HIS A 95 -7.97 1.51 1.95
N LYS A 96 -7.71 2.76 2.33
CA LYS A 96 -6.57 3.55 1.87
C LYS A 96 -5.33 3.19 2.68
N PHE A 97 -4.26 2.81 1.99
CA PHE A 97 -2.98 2.45 2.58
C PHE A 97 -1.99 3.60 2.53
N VAL A 98 -1.05 3.61 3.48
CA VAL A 98 0.19 4.35 3.25
C VAL A 98 0.95 3.73 2.07
N SER A 99 1.52 4.55 1.19
CA SER A 99 2.20 4.13 -0.05
C SER A 99 3.54 3.44 0.18
N PHE A 100 3.65 2.66 1.25
CA PHE A 100 4.81 1.83 1.57
C PHE A 100 4.54 0.38 1.13
N ALA A 101 5.53 -0.21 0.48
CA ALA A 101 5.57 -1.62 0.08
C ALA A 101 4.48 -2.09 -0.92
N GLY A 102 3.82 -1.20 -1.65
CA GLY A 102 2.89 -1.57 -2.73
C GLY A 102 1.59 -2.26 -2.27
N GLN A 103 1.29 -2.22 -0.97
CA GLN A 103 0.17 -2.94 -0.38
C GLN A 103 -1.20 -2.53 -0.95
N GLY A 104 -1.43 -1.25 -1.26
CA GLY A 104 -2.73 -0.79 -1.77
C GLY A 104 -3.16 -1.51 -3.06
N ALA A 105 -2.27 -1.60 -4.04
CA ALA A 105 -2.55 -2.28 -5.30
C ALA A 105 -2.72 -3.79 -5.11
N GLU A 106 -1.87 -4.41 -4.30
CA GLU A 106 -1.97 -5.84 -3.96
C GLU A 106 -3.34 -6.14 -3.33
N GLN A 107 -3.72 -5.40 -2.29
CA GLN A 107 -4.98 -5.63 -1.59
C GLN A 107 -6.21 -5.36 -2.46
N ALA A 108 -6.16 -4.38 -3.37
CA ALA A 108 -7.22 -4.15 -4.35
C ALA A 108 -7.42 -5.34 -5.30
N ILE A 109 -6.33 -5.97 -5.75
CA ILE A 109 -6.38 -7.18 -6.58
C ILE A 109 -6.99 -8.34 -5.76
N LEU A 110 -6.56 -8.52 -4.52
CA LEU A 110 -7.07 -9.58 -3.65
C LEU A 110 -8.56 -9.42 -3.33
N ASP A 111 -9.05 -8.19 -3.23
CA ASP A 111 -10.48 -7.91 -3.09
C ASP A 111 -11.27 -8.35 -4.31
N ALA A 112 -10.77 -8.01 -5.50
CA ALA A 112 -11.41 -8.40 -6.75
C ALA A 112 -11.48 -9.93 -6.89
N VAL A 113 -10.41 -10.65 -6.51
CA VAL A 113 -10.42 -12.13 -6.50
C VAL A 113 -11.44 -12.68 -5.51
N CYS A 114 -11.50 -12.13 -4.30
CA CYS A 114 -12.46 -12.55 -3.27
C CYS A 114 -13.91 -12.39 -3.77
N LEU A 115 -14.26 -11.21 -4.27
CA LEU A 115 -15.59 -10.93 -4.81
C LEU A 115 -15.91 -11.79 -6.03
N ALA A 116 -14.96 -12.00 -6.95
CA ALA A 116 -15.17 -12.85 -8.12
C ALA A 116 -15.52 -14.29 -7.72
N ASN A 117 -14.83 -14.84 -6.72
CA ASN A 117 -15.16 -16.17 -6.19
C ASN A 117 -16.56 -16.22 -5.58
N LEU A 118 -16.94 -15.20 -4.78
CA LEU A 118 -18.26 -15.12 -4.18
C LEU A 118 -19.37 -14.97 -5.22
N PHE A 119 -19.18 -14.11 -6.22
CA PHE A 119 -20.13 -13.91 -7.32
C PHE A 119 -20.29 -15.14 -8.19
N SER A 120 -19.24 -15.93 -8.39
CA SER A 120 -19.32 -17.17 -9.19
C SER A 120 -20.31 -18.20 -8.62
N LYS A 121 -20.65 -18.08 -7.33
CA LYS A 121 -21.60 -18.95 -6.61
C LYS A 121 -23.05 -18.45 -6.68
N ILE A 122 -23.28 -17.22 -7.12
CA ILE A 122 -24.62 -16.63 -7.23
C ILE A 122 -25.21 -16.94 -8.61
N GLN A 123 -26.41 -17.53 -8.63
CA GLN A 123 -27.12 -17.86 -9.86
C GLN A 123 -28.24 -16.85 -10.18
N SER A 124 -28.60 -16.77 -11.46
CA SER A 124 -29.75 -15.99 -11.94
C SER A 124 -31.02 -16.41 -11.17
N PRO A 125 -31.87 -15.47 -10.70
CA PRO A 125 -31.98 -14.07 -11.13
C PRO A 125 -31.16 -13.03 -10.33
N TYR A 126 -30.12 -13.44 -9.61
CA TYR A 126 -29.28 -12.54 -8.80
C TYR A 126 -30.08 -11.72 -7.77
N PRO A 127 -30.76 -12.42 -6.83
CA PRO A 127 -31.54 -11.77 -5.78
C PRO A 127 -30.66 -10.82 -4.95
N LEU A 128 -31.25 -9.74 -4.45
CA LEU A 128 -30.52 -8.72 -3.70
C LEU A 128 -29.90 -9.32 -2.43
N GLU A 129 -30.62 -10.23 -1.80
CA GLU A 129 -30.25 -10.92 -0.57
C GLU A 129 -28.94 -11.70 -0.76
N ALA A 130 -28.82 -12.47 -1.84
CA ALA A 130 -27.60 -13.24 -2.15
C ALA A 130 -26.41 -12.32 -2.48
N ILE A 131 -26.65 -11.16 -3.09
CA ILE A 131 -25.59 -10.18 -3.37
C ILE A 131 -25.11 -9.53 -2.07
N VAL A 132 -26.02 -9.16 -1.18
CA VAL A 132 -25.70 -8.59 0.13
C VAL A 132 -24.94 -9.61 0.98
N GLU A 133 -25.35 -10.86 0.99
CA GLU A 133 -24.66 -11.96 1.67
C GLU A 133 -23.22 -12.14 1.15
N ALA A 134 -23.02 -12.07 -0.17
CA ALA A 134 -21.68 -12.07 -0.76
C ALA A 134 -20.85 -10.85 -0.33
N PHE A 135 -21.44 -9.66 -0.25
CA PHE A 135 -20.73 -8.46 0.23
C PHE A 135 -20.34 -8.55 1.70
N GLU A 136 -21.21 -9.13 2.53
CA GLU A 136 -20.93 -9.43 3.94
C GLU A 136 -19.75 -10.39 4.08
N ALA A 137 -19.81 -11.53 3.37
CA ALA A 137 -18.73 -12.51 3.36
C ALA A 137 -17.40 -11.91 2.88
N TYR A 138 -17.43 -11.04 1.86
CA TYR A 138 -16.26 -10.30 1.39
C TYR A 138 -15.67 -9.41 2.49
N GLN A 139 -16.50 -8.57 3.12
CA GLN A 139 -16.04 -7.65 4.16
C GLN A 139 -15.51 -8.40 5.38
N GLU A 140 -16.20 -9.44 5.85
CA GLU A 140 -15.77 -10.27 6.99
C GLU A 140 -14.45 -10.98 6.74
N THR A 141 -14.25 -11.49 5.53
CA THR A 141 -13.01 -12.18 5.15
C THR A 141 -11.84 -11.21 5.09
N ARG A 142 -12.04 -10.04 4.47
CA ARG A 142 -10.95 -9.15 4.07
C ARG A 142 -10.59 -8.13 5.15
N LEU A 143 -11.56 -7.61 5.91
CA LEU A 143 -11.32 -6.56 6.91
C LEU A 143 -10.23 -6.90 7.95
N PRO A 144 -10.16 -8.12 8.53
CA PRO A 144 -9.10 -8.46 9.47
C PRO A 144 -7.70 -8.45 8.83
N LEU A 145 -7.60 -8.94 7.59
CA LEU A 145 -6.33 -8.96 6.84
C LEU A 145 -5.87 -7.54 6.48
N ILE A 146 -6.80 -6.71 6.02
CA ILE A 146 -6.54 -5.29 5.74
C ILE A 146 -6.00 -4.59 6.99
N LYS A 147 -6.61 -4.80 8.17
CA LYS A 147 -6.12 -4.21 9.43
C LYS A 147 -4.68 -4.64 9.77
N ILE A 148 -4.34 -5.90 9.54
CA ILE A 148 -2.97 -6.41 9.75
C ILE A 148 -2.00 -5.75 8.78
N CYS A 149 -2.35 -5.69 7.48
CA CYS A 149 -1.54 -5.05 6.46
C CYS A 149 -1.33 -3.55 6.73
N MET A 150 -2.39 -2.84 7.15
CA MET A 150 -2.38 -1.44 7.54
C MET A 150 -1.43 -1.19 8.71
N GLN A 151 -1.57 -1.96 9.79
CA GLN A 151 -0.68 -1.89 10.94
C GLN A 151 0.79 -2.17 10.56
N SER A 152 1.02 -3.19 9.73
CA SER A 152 2.35 -3.53 9.24
C SER A 152 2.94 -2.40 8.40
N ALA A 153 2.16 -1.83 7.48
CA ALA A 153 2.59 -0.72 6.63
C ALA A 153 2.93 0.52 7.46
N GLY A 154 2.12 0.85 8.47
CA GLY A 154 2.39 1.94 9.41
C GLY A 154 3.66 1.72 10.25
N GLN A 155 3.90 0.49 10.73
CA GLN A 155 5.14 0.14 11.44
C GLN A 155 6.38 0.25 10.54
N THR A 156 6.29 -0.22 9.30
CA THR A 156 7.34 -0.08 8.30
C THR A 156 7.61 1.39 8.03
N ALA A 157 6.58 2.18 7.71
CA ALA A 157 6.69 3.62 7.49
C ALA A 157 7.37 4.33 8.66
N LYS A 158 7.00 3.98 9.91
CA LYS A 158 7.63 4.52 11.11
C LYS A 158 9.10 4.13 11.22
N ALA A 159 9.46 2.86 11.04
CA ALA A 159 10.85 2.39 11.10
C ALA A 159 11.76 3.07 10.05
N LEU A 160 11.17 3.48 8.92
CA LEU A 160 11.88 4.10 7.81
C LEU A 160 12.03 5.62 7.97
N ASN A 161 11.08 6.27 8.64
CA ASN A 161 11.08 7.73 8.81
C ASN A 161 11.58 8.18 10.20
N ASP A 162 11.54 7.32 11.22
CA ASP A 162 12.01 7.67 12.57
C ASP A 162 13.51 7.96 12.56
N GLN A 163 13.91 9.13 13.06
CA GLN A 163 15.32 9.52 13.15
C GLN A 163 15.91 9.28 14.53
N GLY A 164 17.25 9.20 14.61
CA GLY A 164 18.00 9.05 15.86
C GLY A 164 18.75 7.72 15.99
N LEU A 165 19.76 7.71 16.87
CA LEU A 165 20.71 6.61 17.04
C LEU A 165 20.06 5.24 17.28
N ALA A 166 18.98 5.20 18.07
CA ALA A 166 18.25 3.97 18.34
C ALA A 166 17.53 3.44 17.09
N SER A 167 16.96 4.33 16.27
CA SER A 167 16.29 3.99 15.01
C SER A 167 17.30 3.56 13.94
N ASP A 168 18.47 4.20 13.89
CA ASP A 168 19.58 3.80 13.02
C ASP A 168 20.10 2.41 13.36
N MET A 169 20.27 2.11 14.65
CA MET A 169 20.69 0.79 15.11
C MET A 169 19.64 -0.28 14.76
N LYS A 170 18.34 0.01 14.96
CA LYS A 170 17.24 -0.89 14.56
C LYS A 170 17.22 -1.15 13.06
N ARG A 171 17.34 -0.10 12.24
CA ARG A 171 17.45 -0.24 10.77
C ARG A 171 18.64 -1.09 10.39
N ARG A 172 19.82 -0.84 10.98
CA ARG A 172 21.03 -1.59 10.69
C ARG A 172 20.89 -3.07 11.04
N ILE A 173 20.20 -3.40 12.13
CA ILE A 173 19.88 -4.80 12.47
C ILE A 173 18.91 -5.37 11.43
N LEU A 174 17.77 -4.72 11.17
CA LEU A 174 16.74 -5.19 10.25
C LEU A 174 17.27 -5.44 8.83
N PHE A 175 18.05 -4.49 8.29
CA PHE A 175 18.65 -4.57 6.95
C PHE A 175 19.92 -5.44 6.89
N ASN A 176 20.38 -6.01 8.00
CA ASN A 176 21.43 -7.04 8.02
C ASN A 176 20.93 -8.41 8.49
N LEU A 177 19.63 -8.58 8.77
CA LEU A 177 19.06 -9.89 9.08
C LEU A 177 19.24 -10.84 7.88
N PRO A 178 19.53 -12.14 8.11
CA PRO A 178 19.52 -13.15 7.06
C PRO A 178 18.22 -13.14 6.25
N LEU A 179 18.31 -13.41 4.95
CA LEU A 179 17.18 -13.36 4.02
C LEU A 179 15.99 -14.19 4.51
N TRP A 180 16.24 -15.38 5.07
CA TRP A 180 15.19 -16.26 5.57
C TRP A 180 14.35 -15.62 6.70
N MET A 181 14.95 -14.81 7.58
CA MET A 181 14.21 -14.09 8.63
C MET A 181 13.37 -12.96 8.06
N ARG A 182 13.90 -12.23 7.08
CA ARG A 182 13.14 -11.17 6.41
C ARG A 182 11.94 -11.75 5.68
N VAL A 183 12.14 -12.86 4.95
CA VAL A 183 11.06 -13.59 4.27
C VAL A 183 10.01 -14.09 5.26
N MET A 184 10.39 -14.62 6.42
CA MET A 184 9.44 -15.01 7.47
C MET A 184 8.59 -13.86 7.99
N SER A 185 9.16 -12.65 8.04
CA SER A 185 8.45 -11.46 8.52
C SER A 185 7.31 -11.04 7.58
N VAL A 186 7.48 -11.20 6.26
CA VAL A 186 6.47 -10.86 5.26
C VAL A 186 5.45 -11.99 5.04
N ASP A 187 5.85 -13.25 5.26
CA ASP A 187 5.03 -14.46 5.06
C ASP A 187 3.67 -14.41 5.79
N LYS A 188 3.63 -13.85 6.99
CA LYS A 188 2.39 -13.74 7.81
C LYS A 188 1.32 -12.84 7.18
N THR A 189 1.69 -11.98 6.24
CA THR A 189 0.78 -11.02 5.59
C THR A 189 0.36 -11.46 4.20
N GLN A 190 0.97 -12.52 3.68
CA GLN A 190 0.81 -12.97 2.30
C GLN A 190 -0.28 -14.07 2.24
N VAL A 191 -1.54 -13.64 2.12
CA VAL A 191 -2.65 -14.52 1.76
C VAL A 191 -2.92 -14.33 0.26
N ARG A 192 -2.79 -15.41 -0.52
CA ARG A 192 -2.98 -15.38 -1.98
C ARG A 192 -4.22 -16.19 -2.38
N PRO A 193 -5.44 -15.65 -2.21
CA PRO A 193 -6.61 -16.26 -2.83
C PRO A 193 -6.39 -16.36 -4.34
N GLN A 194 -6.83 -17.48 -4.92
CA GLN A 194 -6.86 -17.68 -6.36
C GLN A 194 -8.31 -17.78 -6.82
N LEU A 195 -8.55 -17.55 -8.11
CA LEU A 195 -9.88 -17.72 -8.68
C LEU A 195 -10.24 -19.21 -8.69
N GLU A 196 -11.31 -19.58 -7.98
CA GLU A 196 -11.73 -20.97 -7.77
C GLU A 196 -12.16 -21.67 -9.07
N PHE A 197 -12.58 -20.89 -10.06
CA PHE A 197 -13.05 -21.35 -11.37
C PHE A 197 -11.98 -21.34 -12.47
N LEU A 198 -10.72 -21.01 -12.13
CA LEU A 198 -9.59 -21.07 -13.06
C LEU A 198 -8.59 -22.16 -12.64
N PRO A 199 -7.76 -22.67 -13.58
CA PRO A 199 -6.68 -23.59 -13.24
C PRO A 199 -5.75 -22.99 -12.18
N PHE A 200 -5.40 -23.81 -11.18
CA PHE A 200 -4.52 -23.38 -10.09
C PHE A 200 -3.14 -22.98 -10.63
N VAL A 201 -2.70 -21.79 -10.26
CA VAL A 201 -1.36 -21.32 -10.59
C VAL A 201 -0.37 -21.93 -9.59
N PRO A 202 0.61 -22.74 -10.04
CA PRO A 202 1.56 -23.37 -9.15
C PRO A 202 2.40 -22.32 -8.42
N ASP A 203 2.76 -22.61 -7.18
CA ASP A 203 3.66 -21.78 -6.40
C ASP A 203 5.05 -21.84 -7.01
N ARG A 204 5.53 -20.68 -7.49
CA ARG A 204 6.91 -20.50 -8.02
C ARG A 204 7.86 -19.92 -6.97
N GLY A 205 7.34 -19.56 -5.80
CA GLY A 205 8.12 -19.04 -4.69
C GLY A 205 8.80 -20.17 -3.92
N SER A 206 9.84 -19.82 -3.14
CA SER A 206 10.58 -20.77 -2.31
C SER A 206 9.85 -21.24 -1.05
N ARG A 207 8.56 -20.88 -0.88
CA ARG A 207 7.73 -21.22 0.29
C ARG A 207 6.29 -21.48 -0.13
N SER A 208 5.62 -22.42 0.56
CA SER A 208 4.21 -22.74 0.31
C SER A 208 3.30 -21.68 0.94
N ILE A 209 2.38 -21.14 0.16
CA ILE A 209 1.43 -20.14 0.64
C ILE A 209 0.29 -20.83 1.39
N ARG A 210 -0.18 -20.24 2.50
CA ARG A 210 -1.43 -20.68 3.13
C ARG A 210 -2.60 -20.26 2.23
N THR A 211 -3.21 -21.22 1.54
CA THR A 211 -4.51 -21.01 0.90
C THR A 211 -5.56 -20.80 1.99
N ALA A 212 -6.04 -19.56 2.11
CA ALA A 212 -7.26 -19.31 2.88
C ALA A 212 -8.43 -19.86 2.05
N SER A 213 -9.00 -20.99 2.48
CA SER A 213 -10.31 -21.41 1.98
C SER A 213 -11.29 -20.33 2.43
N LEU A 214 -11.93 -19.65 1.48
CA LEU A 214 -13.12 -18.86 1.79
C LEU A 214 -14.11 -19.82 2.47
N LYS A 215 -14.74 -19.38 3.57
CA LYS A 215 -15.86 -20.13 4.13
C LYS A 215 -16.88 -20.29 3.02
N SER A 216 -17.27 -21.53 2.72
CA SER A 216 -18.39 -21.79 1.84
C SER A 216 -19.62 -21.16 2.48
N VAL A 217 -20.22 -20.20 1.75
CA VAL A 217 -21.60 -19.80 1.94
C VAL A 217 -22.47 -20.95 1.43
#